data_AF-A0A2D7XKC0-F1
#
_entry.id   AF-A0A2D7XKC0-F1
#
_cell.length_a   1.000
_cell.length_b   1.000
_cell.length_c   1.000
_cell.angle_alpha   90.00
_cell.angle_beta   90.00
_cell.angle_gamma   90.00
#
_symmetry.space_group_name_H-M   'P 1'
#
loop_
_entity.id
_entity.type
_entity.pdbx_description
1 polymer ?
#
loop_
_entity_poly.entity_id
_entity_poly.type
_entity_poly.pdbx_seq_one_letter_code
_entity_poly.pdbx_strand_id
1 'polypeptide(L)' 'MKPLNRLIFFLIALGVIFLALANRQIVSFSLNPFSPDDPSYGFRAPLFVLLMGAIGFGILLGYIRSGVTSVMNGLAKNM' A
#
# COMPACT_ATOMS: atom_id res chain seq x y z
N MET A 1 -5.24 28.03 3.86
CA MET A 1 -4.69 26.67 4.11
C MET A 1 -4.68 25.73 2.90
N LYS A 2 -5.42 26.01 1.80
CA LYS A 2 -5.43 25.19 0.56
C LYS A 2 -4.07 24.97 -0.14
N PRO A 3 -3.11 25.93 -0.19
CA PRO A 3 -1.85 25.69 -0.91
C PRO A 3 -0.91 24.74 -0.17
N LEU A 4 -0.91 24.76 1.17
CA LEU A 4 -0.07 23.89 1.99
C LEU A 4 -0.39 22.40 1.77
N ASN A 5 -1.68 22.06 1.73
CA ASN A 5 -2.09 20.67 1.50
C ASN A 5 -1.63 20.17 0.12
N ARG A 6 -1.76 21.01 -0.93
CA ARG A 6 -1.28 20.65 -2.29
C ARG A 6 0.23 20.46 -2.33
N LEU A 7 0.98 21.31 -1.63
CA LEU A 7 2.42 21.18 -1.53
C LEU A 7 2.83 19.88 -0.84
N ILE A 8 2.15 19.51 0.26
CA ILE A 8 2.38 18.24 0.95
C ILE A 8 2.14 17.06 0.01
N PHE A 9 1.00 17.02 -0.69
CA PHE A 9 0.72 15.95 -1.65
C PHE A 9 1.73 15.89 -2.79
N PHE A 10 2.17 17.04 -3.29
CA PHE A 10 3.20 17.12 -4.33
C PHE A 10 4.53 16.53 -3.86
N LEU A 11 4.98 16.87 -2.64
CA LEU A 11 6.21 16.33 -2.06
C LEU A 11 6.12 14.81 -1.83
N ILE A 12 4.98 14.33 -1.35
CA ILE A 12 4.74 12.88 -1.18
C ILE A 12 4.83 12.18 -2.55
N ALA A 13 4.15 12.69 -3.57
CA ALA A 13 4.18 12.13 -4.91
C ALA A 13 5.61 12.08 -5.48
N LEU A 14 6.37 13.16 -5.30
CA LEU A 14 7.76 13.23 -5.73
C LEU A 14 8.64 12.20 -5.00
N GLY A 15 8.44 12.03 -3.68
CA GLY A 15 9.12 11.00 -2.89
C GLY A 15 8.84 9.59 -3.39
N VAL A 16 7.57 9.28 -3.71
CA VAL A 16 7.17 7.98 -4.29
C VAL A 16 7.85 7.76 -5.64
N ILE A 17 7.93 8.78 -6.49
CA ILE A 17 8.62 8.69 -7.79
C ILE A 17 10.10 8.39 -7.61
N PHE A 18 10.79 9.09 -6.71
CA PHE A 18 12.20 8.83 -6.45
C PHE A 18 12.44 7.44 -5.86
N LEU A 19 11.59 6.99 -4.95
CA LEU A 19 11.63 5.63 -4.42
C LEU A 19 11.49 4.60 -5.54
N ALA A 20 10.57 4.83 -6.48
CA ALA A 20 10.36 3.97 -7.64
C ALA A 20 11.57 3.96 -8.59
N LEU A 21 12.14 5.12 -8.89
CA LEU A 21 13.32 5.23 -9.74
C LEU A 21 14.56 4.57 -9.12
N ALA A 22 14.79 4.78 -7.83
CA ALA A 22 15.93 4.20 -7.11
C ALA A 22 15.80 2.66 -6.97
N ASN A 23 14.58 2.17 -6.79
CA ASN A 23 14.30 0.74 -6.58
C ASN A 23 13.62 0.09 -7.78
N ARG A 24 13.88 0.58 -9.00
CA ARG A 24 13.33 0.01 -10.25
C ARG A 24 13.89 -1.37 -10.59
N GLN A 25 15.04 -1.71 -10.03
CA GLN A 25 15.69 -2.99 -10.18
C GLN A 25 14.89 -4.10 -9.47
N ILE A 26 14.95 -5.32 -10.00
CA ILE A 26 14.31 -6.47 -9.38
C ILE A 26 15.11 -6.80 -8.11
N VAL A 27 14.45 -6.74 -6.95
CA VAL A 27 15.02 -7.11 -5.66
C VAL A 27 14.34 -8.38 -5.16
N SER A 28 15.10 -9.21 -4.44
CA SER A 28 14.54 -10.35 -3.71
C SER A 28 14.08 -9.88 -2.34
N PHE A 29 12.80 -9.94 -2.07
CA PHE A 29 12.20 -9.62 -0.78
C PHE A 29 11.76 -10.90 -0.09
N SER A 30 12.51 -11.32 0.94
CA SER A 30 12.19 -12.52 1.73
C SER A 30 11.23 -12.19 2.87
N LEU A 31 10.24 -13.07 3.06
CA LEU A 31 9.31 -13.05 4.20
C LEU A 31 9.80 -13.95 5.35
N ASN A 32 10.89 -14.71 5.14
CA ASN A 32 11.47 -15.58 6.16
C ASN A 32 12.67 -14.90 6.83
N PRO A 33 12.53 -14.39 8.08
CA PRO A 33 13.63 -13.71 8.77
C PRO A 33 14.73 -14.66 9.25
N PHE A 34 14.49 -15.98 9.25
CA PHE A 34 15.44 -16.98 9.73
C PHE A 34 16.28 -17.61 8.61
N SER A 35 15.84 -17.47 7.36
CA SER A 35 16.58 -17.97 6.20
C SER A 35 16.35 -17.01 5.02
N PRO A 36 17.08 -15.88 4.97
CA PRO A 36 16.87 -14.84 3.96
C PRO A 36 17.12 -15.31 2.53
N ASP A 37 18.00 -16.30 2.37
CA ASP A 37 18.39 -16.87 1.08
C ASP A 37 17.39 -17.92 0.56
N ASP A 38 16.41 -18.32 1.37
CA ASP A 38 15.39 -19.29 0.99
C ASP A 38 14.38 -18.64 0.02
N PRO A 39 14.30 -19.09 -1.25
CA PRO A 39 13.41 -18.51 -2.24
C PRO A 39 11.95 -18.96 -2.11
N SER A 40 11.62 -19.88 -1.19
CA SER A 40 10.28 -20.46 -1.07
C SER A 40 9.24 -19.48 -0.49
N TYR A 41 9.65 -18.58 0.40
CA TYR A 41 8.80 -17.56 1.02
C TYR A 41 9.30 -16.15 0.73
N GLY A 42 9.30 -15.76 -0.55
CA GLY A 42 9.74 -14.43 -0.97
C GLY A 42 9.20 -13.99 -2.33
N PHE A 43 9.25 -12.68 -2.56
CA PHE A 43 8.85 -12.06 -3.82
C PHE A 43 10.06 -11.51 -4.56
N ARG A 44 10.07 -11.68 -5.89
CA ARG A 44 11.05 -11.02 -6.76
C ARG A 44 10.33 -9.98 -7.61
N ALA A 45 10.47 -8.72 -7.22
CA ALA A 45 9.87 -7.59 -7.91
C ALA A 45 10.62 -6.31 -7.55
N PRO A 46 10.47 -5.22 -8.31
CA PRO A 46 10.92 -3.91 -7.88
C PRO A 46 10.26 -3.50 -6.56
N LEU A 47 11.03 -2.98 -5.60
CA LEU A 47 10.54 -2.71 -4.24
C LEU A 47 9.33 -1.76 -4.23
N PHE A 48 9.29 -0.81 -5.17
CA PHE A 48 8.19 0.14 -5.27
C PHE A 48 6.86 -0.55 -5.58
N VAL A 49 6.86 -1.64 -6.35
CA VAL A 49 5.65 -2.42 -6.66
C VAL A 49 5.12 -3.07 -5.40
N LEU A 50 6.01 -3.66 -4.58
CA LEU A 50 5.64 -4.29 -3.33
C LEU A 50 5.08 -3.27 -2.33
N LEU A 51 5.75 -2.12 -2.18
CA LEU A 51 5.31 -1.06 -1.26
C LEU A 51 3.99 -0.41 -1.69
N MET A 52 3.86 -0.02 -2.96
CA MET A 52 2.62 0.57 -3.47
C MET A 52 1.48 -0.46 -3.46
N GLY A 53 1.77 -1.72 -3.78
CA GLY A 53 0.83 -2.83 -3.68
C GLY A 53 0.32 -3.02 -2.25
N ALA A 54 1.20 -3.00 -1.25
CA ALA A 54 0.82 -3.11 0.17
C ALA A 54 -0.06 -1.93 0.63
N ILE A 55 0.28 -0.70 0.24
CA ILE A 55 -0.53 0.49 0.53
C ILE A 55 -1.91 0.37 -0.14
N GLY A 56 -1.95 0.07 -1.43
CA GLY A 56 -3.19 -0.10 -2.19
C GLY A 56 -4.07 -1.21 -1.62
N PHE A 57 -3.45 -2.33 -1.21
CA PHE A 57 -4.14 -3.42 -0.53
C PHE A 57 -4.77 -2.97 0.80
N GLY A 58 -4.04 -2.20 1.61
CA GLY A 58 -4.57 -1.61 2.84
C GLY A 58 -5.77 -0.68 2.60
N ILE A 59 -5.70 0.17 1.56
CA ILE A 59 -6.81 1.04 1.15
C ILE A 59 -8.03 0.21 0.74
N LEU A 60 -7.82 -0.84 -0.05
CA LEU A 60 -8.89 -1.74 -0.50
C LEU A 60 -9.58 -2.43 0.68
N LEU A 61 -8.81 -2.95 1.65
CA LEU A 61 -9.36 -3.54 2.87
C LEU A 61 -10.17 -2.52 3.68
N GLY A 62 -9.68 -1.29 3.79
CA GLY A 62 -10.40 -0.20 4.44
C GLY A 62 -11.74 0.12 3.76
N TYR A 63 -11.74 0.17 2.42
CA TYR A 63 -12.95 0.39 1.63
C TYR A 63 -13.98 -0.72 1.83
N ILE A 64 -13.55 -1.98 1.77
CA ILE A 64 -14.42 -3.14 2.00
C ILE A 64 -15.04 -3.07 3.40
N ARG A 65 -14.23 -2.82 4.44
CA ARG A 65 -14.71 -2.68 5.82
C ARG A 65 -15.76 -1.58 5.96
N SER A 66 -15.51 -0.42 5.36
CA SER A 66 -16.44 0.71 5.40
C SER A 66 -17.76 0.34 4.73
N GLY A 67 -17.70 -0.29 3.55
CA GLY A 67 -18.89 -0.72 2.81
C GLY A 67 -19.75 -1.70 3.60
N VAL A 68 -19.13 -2.73 4.20
CA VAL A 68 -19.82 -3.70 5.06
C VAL A 68 -20.51 -3.00 6.24
N THR A 69 -19.79 -2.08 6.89
CA THR A 69 -20.33 -1.33 8.04
C THR A 69 -21.52 -0.44 7.64
N SER A 70 -21.43 0.22 6.48
CA SER A 70 -22.53 1.03 5.94
C SER A 70 -23.78 0.20 5.65
N VAL A 71 -23.63 -1.01 5.09
CA VAL A 71 -24.75 -1.93 4.84
C VAL A 71 -25.39 -2.36 6.16
N MET A 72 -24.60 -2.79 7.14
CA MET A 72 -25.10 -3.23 8.45
C MET A 72 -25.87 -2.12 9.17
N ASN A 73 -25.32 -0.89 9.18
CA ASN A 73 -25.97 0.26 9.81
C ASN A 73 -27.28 0.65 9.08
N GLY A 74 -27.33 0.49 7.76
CA GLY A 74 -28.55 0.72 6.97
C GLY A 74 -29.66 -0.28 7.30
N LEU A 75 -29.32 -1.56 7.50
CA LEU A 75 -30.26 -2.59 7.91
C LEU A 75 -30.82 -2.33 9.32
N ALA A 76 -29.95 -2.00 10.28
CA ALA A 76 -30.35 -1.73 11.66
C ALA A 76 -31.26 -0.49 11.81
N LYS A 77 -31.13 0.50 10.92
CA LYS A 77 -31.97 1.71 10.95
C LYS A 77 -33.41 1.46 10.46
N ASN A 78 -33.62 0.42 9.66
CA ASN A 78 -34.91 0.10 9.05
C ASN A 78 -35.72 -0.95 9.85
N MET A 79 -35.19 -1.40 11.00
CA MET A 79 -35.86 -2.29 11.96
C MET A 79 -36.28 -1.49 13.19
#